data_AF-A0ABD5ZJ90-F1
#
_entry.id   AF-A0ABD5ZJ90-F1
#
_cell.length_a   1.000
_cell.length_b   1.000
_cell.length_c   1.000
_cell.angle_alpha   90.00
_cell.angle_beta   90.00
_cell.angle_gamma   90.00
#
_symmetry.space_group_name_H-M   'P 1'
#
loop_
_entity.id
_entity.type
_entity.pdbx_description
1 polymer ?
#
loop_
_entity_poly.entity_id
_entity_poly.type
_entity_poly.pdbx_seq_one_letter_code
_entity_poly.pdbx_strand_id
1 'polypeptide(L)' 'MPSTHHVLVSFVLALVVAFPPAFVLSPDPTGATPFIAGIVAAGLFSPLWYFYLKQTVSDSAPL' A
#
# COMPACT_ATOMS: atom_id res chain seq x y z
N MET A 1 -18.15 -10.58 0.73
CA MET A 1 -17.30 -10.04 1.80
C MET A 1 -15.87 -10.00 1.27
N PRO A 2 -15.15 -8.87 1.31
CA PRO A 2 -13.73 -8.84 0.90
C PRO A 2 -12.96 -9.80 1.80
N SER A 3 -12.22 -10.75 1.21
CA SER A 3 -11.47 -11.71 2.03
C SER A 3 -10.31 -10.97 2.69
N THR A 4 -10.13 -11.18 3.99
CA THR A 4 -9.13 -10.54 4.85
C THR A 4 -7.71 -10.60 4.25
N HIS A 5 -7.43 -11.62 3.43
CA HIS A 5 -6.16 -11.80 2.72
C HIS A 5 -5.88 -10.69 1.69
N HIS A 6 -6.87 -10.24 0.93
CA HIS A 6 -6.67 -9.19 -0.08
C HIS A 6 -6.35 -7.84 0.57
N VAL A 7 -6.98 -7.56 1.71
CA VAL A 7 -6.74 -6.34 2.50
C VAL A 7 -5.31 -6.35 3.04
N LEU A 8 -4.86 -7.49 3.58
CA LEU A 8 -3.51 -7.63 4.14
C LEU A 8 -2.43 -7.47 3.05
N VAL A 9 -2.59 -8.13 1.90
CA VAL A 9 -1.63 -8.05 0.78
C VAL A 9 -1.54 -6.61 0.23
N SER A 10 -2.67 -5.93 0.09
CA SER A 10 -2.71 -4.54 -0.39
C SER A 10 -1.98 -3.59 0.57
N PHE A 11 -2.17 -3.78 1.88
CA PHE A 11 -1.52 -2.95 2.90
C PHE A 11 0.00 -3.16 2.92
N VAL A 12 0.46 -4.41 2.81
CA VAL A 12 1.89 -4.74 2.76
C VAL A 12 2.54 -4.17 1.50
N LEU A 13 1.91 -4.29 0.32
CA LEU A 13 2.45 -3.69 -0.91
C LEU A 13 2.54 -2.16 -0.80
N ALA A 14 1.51 -1.53 -0.27
CA ALA A 14 1.49 -0.08 -0.10
C ALA A 14 2.61 0.40 0.85
N LEU A 15 2.89 -0.36 1.91
CA LEU A 15 4.03 -0.11 2.80
C LEU A 15 5.37 -0.24 2.07
N VAL A 16 5.61 -1.35 1.38
CA VAL A 16 6.90 -1.59 0.68
C VAL A 16 7.19 -0.52 -0.37
N VAL A 17 6.17 -0.01 -1.06
CA VAL A 17 6.33 1.04 -2.08
C VAL A 17 6.52 2.42 -1.45
N ALA A 18 5.77 2.75 -0.39
CA ALA A 18 5.78 4.08 0.19
C ALA A 18 6.98 4.36 1.11
N PHE A 19 7.55 3.33 1.72
CA PHE A 19 8.63 3.49 2.71
C PHE A 19 9.95 4.02 2.12
N PRO A 20 10.52 3.43 1.06
CA PRO A 20 11.81 3.88 0.52
C PRO A 20 11.84 5.35 0.10
N PRO A 21 10.84 5.90 -0.65
CA PRO A 21 10.84 7.32 -0.99
C PRO A 21 10.64 8.22 0.23
N ALA A 22 9.95 7.77 1.30
CA ALA A 22 9.81 8.57 2.51
C ALA A 22 11.16 8.82 3.20
N PHE A 23 12.05 7.82 3.24
CA PHE A 23 13.42 7.96 3.79
C PHE A 23 14.32 8.84 2.92
N VAL A 24 14.12 8.85 1.61
CA VAL A 24 14.88 9.72 0.69
C VAL A 24 14.43 11.18 0.78
N LEU A 25 13.11 11.42 0.90
CA LEU A 25 12.53 12.76 0.91
C LEU A 25 12.57 13.43 2.28
N SER A 26 12.62 12.64 3.38
CA SER A 26 12.77 13.15 4.74
C SER A 26 13.91 12.44 5.47
N PRO A 27 15.17 12.89 5.26
CA PRO A 27 16.30 12.37 6.02
C PRO A 27 16.21 12.87 7.47
N ASP A 28 15.48 12.12 8.29
CA ASP A 28 15.38 12.30 9.72
C ASP A 28 16.29 11.25 10.40
N PRO A 29 17.29 11.65 11.21
CA PRO A 29 18.22 10.72 11.87
C PRO A 29 17.50 9.74 12.81
N THR A 30 16.31 10.10 13.29
CA THR A 30 15.46 9.25 14.13
C THR A 30 14.61 8.26 13.32
N GLY A 31 14.44 8.48 12.02
CA GLY A 31 13.59 7.65 11.15
C GLY A 31 12.09 7.70 11.47
N ALA A 32 11.66 8.54 12.42
CA ALA A 32 10.25 8.62 12.84
C ALA A 32 9.39 9.31 11.78
N THR A 33 9.92 10.39 11.21
CA THR A 33 9.26 11.17 10.15
C THR A 33 8.98 10.33 8.89
N PRO A 34 9.96 9.61 8.32
CA PRO A 34 9.71 8.75 7.16
C PRO A 34 8.83 7.54 7.47
N PHE A 35 8.87 7.01 8.70
CA PHE A 35 7.99 5.93 9.14
C PHE A 35 6.52 6.34 9.15
N ILE A 36 6.22 7.48 9.78
CA ILE A 36 4.86 8.04 9.83
C ILE A 36 4.37 8.38 8.42
N ALA A 37 5.22 9.04 7.62
CA ALA A 37 4.89 9.36 6.23
C ALA A 37 4.60 8.11 5.39
N GLY A 38 5.39 7.04 5.55
CA GLY A 38 5.18 5.76 4.88
C GLY A 38 3.86 5.09 5.26
N ILE A 39 3.48 5.10 6.54
CA ILE A 39 2.18 4.57 6.99
C ILE A 39 1.02 5.38 6.43
N VAL A 40 1.10 6.71 6.49
CA VAL A 40 0.05 7.61 5.98
C VAL A 40 -0.12 7.41 4.48
N ALA A 41 0.98 7.38 3.73
CA ALA A 41 0.95 7.11 2.30
C ALA A 41 0.39 5.73 2.00
N ALA A 42 0.81 4.68 2.72
CA ALA A 42 0.29 3.34 2.54
C ALA A 42 -1.23 3.26 2.79
N GLY A 43 -1.72 3.93 3.82
CA GLY A 43 -3.16 4.07 4.10
C GLY A 43 -3.90 4.79 2.96
N LEU A 44 -3.30 5.83 2.39
CA LEU A 44 -3.88 6.61 1.28
C LEU A 44 -3.92 5.82 -0.04
N PHE A 45 -2.89 5.02 -0.31
CA PHE A 45 -2.80 4.19 -1.52
C PHE A 45 -3.56 2.85 -1.41
N SER A 46 -3.86 2.39 -0.21
CA SER A 46 -4.62 1.15 0.04
C SER A 46 -5.94 1.03 -0.76
N PRO A 47 -6.84 2.05 -0.79
CA PRO A 47 -8.06 1.96 -1.59
C PRO A 47 -7.79 1.86 -3.10
N LEU A 48 -6.79 2.59 -3.62
CA LEU A 48 -6.40 2.51 -5.03
C LEU A 48 -5.94 1.08 -5.39
N TRP A 49 -5.14 0.47 -4.51
CA TRP A 49 -4.65 -0.89 -4.68
C TRP A 49 -5.78 -1.93 -4.61
N TYR A 50 -6.74 -1.74 -3.71
CA TYR A 50 -7.92 -2.60 -3.59
C TYR A 50 -8.77 -2.60 -4.88
N PHE A 51 -9.03 -1.42 -5.45
CA PHE A 51 -9.79 -1.32 -6.70
C PHE A 51 -9.04 -1.94 -7.87
N TYR A 52 -7.73 -1.68 -7.98
CA TYR A 52 -6.89 -2.27 -9.02
C TYR A 52 -6.87 -3.81 -8.98
N LEU A 53 -6.68 -4.39 -7.79
CA LEU A 53 -6.71 -5.84 -7.59
C LEU A 53 -8.10 -6.43 -7.87
N LYS A 54 -9.17 -5.76 -7.45
CA LYS A 54 -10.54 -6.21 -7.73
C LYS A 54 -10.80 -6.25 -9.24
N GLN A 55 -10.33 -5.25 -9.98
CA GLN A 55 -10.53 -5.13 -11.41
C GLN A 55 -9.75 -6.20 -12.18
N THR A 56 -8.46 -6.39 -11.89
CA THR A 56 -7.62 -7.42 -12.51
C THR A 56 -8.10 -8.84 -12.22
N VAL A 57 -8.59 -9.13 -11.01
CA VAL A 57 -9.18 -10.44 -10.67
C VAL A 57 -10.52 -10.67 -11.39
N SER A 58 -11.31 -9.62 -11.56
CA SER A 58 -12.60 -9.72 -12.28
C SER A 58 -12.38 -9.92 -13.79
N ASP A 59 -11.33 -9.33 -14.36
CA ASP A 59 -10.96 -9.47 -15.77
C ASP A 59 -10.37 -10.84 -16.12
N SER A 60 -9.82 -11.54 -15.12
CA SER A 60 -9.19 -12.86 -15.29
C SER A 60 -10.13 -14.04 -15.00
N ALA A 61 -11.41 -13.78 -14.73
CA ALA A 61 -12.42 -14.82 -14.61
C ALA A 61 -12.80 -15.35 -16.01
N PRO A 62 -12.59 -16.65 -16.32
CA PRO A 62 -13.05 -17.22 -17.59
C PRO A 62 -14.59 -17.25 -17.63
N LEU A 63 -15.16 -16.83 -18.77
CA LEU A 63 -16.58 -16.97 -19.10
C LEU A 63 -17.06 -18.42 -18.98
#